data_AF-A0AAF0F2I9-F1
#
_entry.id   AF-A0AAF0F2I9-F1
#
_cell.length_a   1.000
_cell.length_b   1.000
_cell.length_c   1.000
_cell.angle_alpha   90.00
_cell.angle_beta   90.00
_cell.angle_gamma   90.00
#
_symmetry.space_group_name_H-M   'P 1'
#
loop_
_entity.id
_entity.type
_entity.pdbx_description
1 polymer ?
#
loop_
_entity_poly.entity_id
_entity_poly.type
_entity_poly.pdbx_seq_one_letter_code
_entity_poly.pdbx_strand_id
1 'polypeptide(L)'
;MSLTSQANAWDIVGWYAVKAMPHNANDIQRQLKAFQSDPVAILLHANENAFSQAQKTGGLPIECFVSRDAQLHSVPTSLSTSSAEHVVLKDANEHMQKTSALQEDNSGALAAIMAERDAVQTLHERIREIKGYVDQVRDGTRPHNDEILRRIAAAVANQGYEEASKYKVREIDAVISNNIGYHL
;
A
#
# COMPACT_ATOMS: atom_id res chain seq x y z
N MET A 1 -9.75 -26.70 40.79
CA MET A 1 -8.52 -25.88 40.80
C MET A 1 -8.51 -25.06 39.53
N SER A 2 -8.92 -23.81 39.64
CA SER A 2 -8.97 -22.85 38.54
C SER A 2 -7.56 -22.34 38.28
N LEU A 3 -7.03 -22.58 37.08
CA LEU A 3 -5.92 -21.81 36.55
C LEU A 3 -6.52 -20.81 35.55
N THR A 4 -6.80 -19.62 36.06
CA THR A 4 -6.93 -18.41 35.26
C THR A 4 -5.66 -18.27 34.42
N SER A 5 -5.73 -18.67 33.16
CA SER A 5 -4.72 -18.35 32.16
C SER A 5 -4.72 -16.84 31.99
N GLN A 6 -3.76 -16.21 32.66
CA GLN A 6 -3.35 -14.85 32.37
C GLN A 6 -2.91 -14.87 30.91
N ALA A 7 -3.69 -14.24 30.02
CA ALA A 7 -3.34 -14.12 28.62
C ALA A 7 -2.06 -13.30 28.51
N ASN A 8 -0.91 -13.97 28.45
CA ASN A 8 0.33 -13.35 28.04
C ASN A 8 0.11 -12.85 26.61
N ALA A 9 0.23 -11.54 26.41
CA ALA A 9 -0.10 -10.85 25.16
C ALA A 9 0.79 -11.24 23.96
N TRP A 10 1.71 -12.19 24.15
CA TRP A 10 2.68 -12.64 23.17
C TRP A 10 2.78 -14.16 23.24
N ASP A 11 2.33 -14.82 22.18
CA ASP A 11 2.48 -16.26 21.98
C ASP A 11 3.47 -16.50 20.83
N ILE A 12 4.16 -17.64 20.88
CA ILE A 12 5.07 -18.06 19.81
C ILE A 12 4.21 -18.55 18.65
N VAL A 13 4.22 -17.80 17.54
CA VAL A 13 3.44 -18.14 16.34
C VAL A 13 4.24 -19.03 15.37
N GLY A 14 5.57 -19.02 15.44
CA GLY A 14 6.38 -19.70 14.45
C GLY A 14 7.85 -19.31 14.42
N TRP A 15 8.48 -19.53 13.27
CA TRP A 15 9.89 -19.24 13.02
C TRP A 15 10.11 -18.79 11.57
N TYR A 16 11.27 -18.21 11.28
CA TYR A 16 11.59 -17.76 9.94
C TYR A 16 13.02 -18.12 9.53
N ALA A 17 13.23 -18.22 8.23
CA ALA A 17 14.52 -18.40 7.58
C ALA A 17 14.70 -17.35 6.47
N VAL A 18 15.95 -17.10 6.11
CA VAL A 18 16.32 -16.11 5.09
C VAL A 18 17.15 -16.81 4.01
N LYS A 19 16.88 -16.51 2.73
CA LYS A 19 17.49 -17.07 1.52
C LYS A 19 17.15 -18.52 1.21
N ALA A 20 17.20 -19.42 2.19
CA ALA A 20 16.92 -20.83 1.98
C ALA A 20 16.33 -21.49 3.23
N MET A 21 15.46 -22.47 3.01
CA MET A 21 14.95 -23.32 4.07
C MET A 21 16.09 -24.19 4.62
N PRO A 22 16.32 -24.24 5.94
CA PRO A 22 17.39 -25.05 6.49
C PRO A 22 17.08 -26.55 6.32
N HIS A 23 18.12 -27.37 6.16
CA HIS A 23 17.98 -28.82 5.93
C HIS A 23 17.24 -29.54 7.07
N ASN A 24 17.31 -29.01 8.29
CA ASN A 24 16.62 -29.50 9.48
C ASN A 24 15.28 -28.79 9.77
N ALA A 25 14.67 -28.14 8.78
CA ALA A 25 13.41 -27.40 8.95
C ALA A 25 12.28 -28.25 9.56
N ASN A 26 12.16 -29.52 9.16
CA ASN A 26 11.15 -30.42 9.71
C ASN A 26 11.41 -30.75 11.20
N ASP A 27 12.67 -30.78 11.63
CA ASP A 27 13.01 -31.04 13.03
C ASP A 27 12.74 -29.80 13.90
N ILE A 28 13.08 -28.61 13.41
CA ILE A 28 12.74 -27.33 14.05
C ILE A 28 11.22 -27.23 14.22
N GLN A 29 10.49 -27.51 13.14
CA GLN A 29 9.03 -27.51 13.12
C GLN A 29 8.43 -28.51 14.14
N ARG A 30 9.00 -29.72 14.23
CA ARG A 30 8.56 -30.75 15.19
C ARG A 30 8.83 -30.32 16.64
N GLN A 31 9.97 -29.68 16.90
CA GLN A 31 10.31 -29.16 18.23
C GLN A 31 9.35 -28.03 18.64
N LEU A 32 9.02 -27.12 17.72
CA LEU A 32 8.08 -26.03 18.00
C LEU A 32 6.64 -26.51 18.21
N LYS A 33 6.25 -27.62 17.58
CA LYS A 33 4.95 -28.27 17.84
C LYS A 33 4.75 -28.73 19.29
N ALA A 34 5.83 -28.85 20.07
CA ALA A 34 5.73 -29.13 21.51
C ALA A 34 5.24 -27.92 22.33
N PHE A 35 5.38 -26.71 21.78
CA PHE A 35 5.03 -25.45 22.44
C PHE A 35 3.80 -24.77 21.83
N GLN A 36 3.55 -24.97 20.54
CA GLN A 36 2.45 -24.37 19.78
C GLN A 36 1.74 -25.43 18.92
N SER A 37 0.41 -25.37 18.82
CA SER A 37 -0.38 -26.38 18.10
C SER A 37 -0.14 -26.37 16.58
N ASP A 38 0.15 -25.20 16.00
CA ASP A 38 0.44 -25.07 14.57
C ASP A 38 1.44 -23.93 14.29
N PRO A 39 2.74 -24.16 14.48
CA PRO A 39 3.74 -23.13 14.22
C PRO A 39 3.86 -22.85 12.73
N VAL A 40 3.92 -21.58 12.34
CA VAL A 40 4.15 -21.16 10.95
C VAL A 40 5.66 -21.05 10.68
N ALA A 41 6.12 -21.54 9.53
CA ALA A 41 7.48 -21.30 9.05
C ALA A 41 7.45 -20.27 7.91
N ILE A 42 8.28 -19.24 7.98
CA ILE A 42 8.35 -18.20 6.95
C ILE A 42 9.72 -18.22 6.28
N LEU A 43 9.77 -18.24 4.95
CA LEU A 43 11.00 -18.10 4.17
C LEU A 43 11.03 -16.74 3.48
N LEU A 44 12.01 -15.91 3.82
CA LEU A 44 12.26 -14.63 3.16
C LEU A 44 13.27 -14.81 2.02
N HIS A 45 12.83 -14.53 0.80
CA HIS A 45 13.68 -14.57 -0.39
C HIS A 45 14.45 -13.27 -0.55
N ALA A 46 15.61 -13.17 0.12
CA ALA A 46 16.48 -12.00 0.05
C ALA A 46 17.33 -11.97 -1.23
N ASN A 47 16.71 -12.02 -2.41
CA ASN A 47 17.37 -11.91 -3.70
C ASN A 47 16.60 -10.98 -4.65
N GLU A 48 17.33 -10.27 -5.54
CA GLU A 48 16.75 -9.25 -6.42
C GLU A 48 15.64 -9.78 -7.34
N ASN A 49 15.76 -11.04 -7.77
CA ASN A 49 14.76 -11.69 -8.63
C ASN A 49 13.42 -11.84 -7.91
N ALA A 50 13.44 -12.26 -6.64
CA ALA A 50 12.23 -12.42 -5.83
C ALA A 50 11.55 -11.07 -5.57
N PHE A 51 12.31 -10.01 -5.29
CA PHE A 51 11.77 -8.65 -5.16
C PHE A 51 11.17 -8.16 -6.48
N SER A 52 11.87 -8.36 -7.60
CA SER A 52 11.40 -7.97 -8.93
C SER A 52 10.12 -8.70 -9.34
N GLN A 53 10.02 -9.99 -9.02
CA GLN A 53 8.81 -10.77 -9.26
C GLN A 53 7.66 -10.30 -8.36
N ALA A 54 7.91 -10.12 -7.06
CA ALA A 54 6.93 -9.61 -6.10
C ALA A 54 6.35 -8.25 -6.56
N GLN A 55 7.19 -7.35 -7.06
CA GLN A 55 6.74 -6.06 -7.60
C GLN A 55 5.85 -6.21 -8.84
N LYS A 56 6.15 -7.16 -9.74
CA LYS A 56 5.36 -7.42 -10.95
C LYS A 56 4.02 -8.08 -10.64
N THR A 57 4.00 -9.00 -9.68
CA THR A 57 2.80 -9.77 -9.32
C THR A 57 1.97 -9.13 -8.21
N GLY A 58 2.43 -8.03 -7.62
CA GLY A 58 1.81 -7.41 -6.44
C GLY A 58 1.87 -8.30 -5.19
N GLY A 59 2.83 -9.22 -5.14
CA GLY A 59 3.03 -10.17 -4.05
C GLY A 59 4.09 -9.71 -3.06
N LEU A 60 4.44 -10.61 -2.14
CA LEU A 60 5.55 -10.42 -1.20
C LEU A 60 6.67 -11.40 -1.55
N PRO A 61 7.95 -11.05 -1.34
CA PRO A 61 9.09 -11.96 -1.54
C PRO A 61 9.23 -12.95 -0.36
N ILE A 62 8.11 -13.49 0.12
CA ILE A 62 8.05 -14.45 1.22
C ILE A 62 7.20 -15.66 0.84
N GLU A 63 7.57 -16.80 1.38
CA GLU A 63 6.75 -18.02 1.36
C GLU A 63 6.44 -18.44 2.80
N CYS A 64 5.18 -18.77 3.06
CA CYS A 64 4.77 -19.32 4.34
C CYS A 64 4.53 -20.82 4.21
N PHE A 65 4.86 -21.56 5.27
CA PHE A 65 4.68 -22.99 5.34
C PHE A 65 4.03 -23.38 6.67
N VAL A 66 3.17 -24.40 6.61
CA VAL A 66 2.56 -25.03 7.78
C VAL A 66 2.80 -26.52 7.73
N SER A 67 2.75 -27.19 8.89
CA SER A 67 3.06 -28.62 8.97
C SER A 67 1.80 -29.48 8.89
N ARG A 68 1.66 -30.23 7.79
CA ARG A 68 0.64 -31.29 7.62
C ARG A 68 1.34 -32.61 7.37
N ASP A 69 0.88 -33.67 8.03
CA ASP A 69 1.42 -35.03 7.89
C ASP A 69 2.95 -35.11 8.07
N ALA A 70 3.46 -34.35 9.06
CA ALA A 70 4.88 -34.22 9.39
C ALA A 70 5.77 -33.66 8.26
N GLN A 71 5.19 -33.00 7.25
CA GLN A 71 5.91 -32.26 6.21
C GLN A 71 5.45 -30.79 6.16
N LEU A 72 6.34 -29.92 5.67
CA LEU A 72 6.03 -28.51 5.44
C LEU A 72 5.34 -28.31 4.09
N HIS A 73 4.20 -27.65 4.11
CA HIS A 73 3.39 -27.32 2.93
C HIS A 73 3.28 -25.82 2.77
N SER A 74 3.53 -25.31 1.57
CA SER A 74 3.39 -23.89 1.26
C SER A 74 1.92 -23.46 1.37
N VAL A 75 1.69 -22.29 1.95
CA VAL A 75 0.37 -21.66 2.07
C VAL A 75 0.40 -20.25 1.47
N PRO A 76 -0.70 -19.79 0.85
CA PRO A 76 -0.78 -18.42 0.36
C PRO A 76 -0.58 -17.40 1.48
N THR A 77 0.16 -16.35 1.18
CA THR A 77 0.46 -15.28 2.14
C THR A 77 -0.06 -13.95 1.63
N SER A 78 -0.72 -13.20 2.50
CA SER A 78 -1.15 -11.83 2.27
C SER A 78 -0.72 -10.95 3.43
N LEU A 79 -0.26 -9.73 3.13
CA LEU A 79 -0.05 -8.74 4.18
C LEU A 79 -1.40 -8.15 4.56
N SER A 80 -1.82 -8.36 5.81
CA SER A 80 -2.93 -7.61 6.37
C SER A 80 -2.36 -6.32 6.94
N THR A 81 -2.53 -5.20 6.22
CA THR A 81 -2.16 -3.87 6.72
C THR A 81 -3.40 -3.13 7.21
N SER A 82 -3.29 -2.52 8.38
CA SER A 82 -4.26 -1.51 8.82
C SER A 82 -4.14 -0.26 7.94
N SER A 83 -5.22 0.54 7.82
CA SER A 83 -5.18 1.80 7.08
C SER A 83 -4.10 2.75 7.59
N ALA A 84 -3.84 2.77 8.91
CA ALA A 84 -2.80 3.62 9.50
C ALA A 84 -1.39 3.13 9.11
N GLU A 85 -1.16 1.81 9.14
CA GLU A 85 0.10 1.20 8.73
C GLU A 85 0.33 1.38 7.23
N HIS A 86 -0.71 1.29 6.42
CA HIS A 86 -0.62 1.49 4.98
C HIS A 86 -0.16 2.91 4.63
N VAL A 87 -0.64 3.94 5.34
CA VAL A 87 -0.17 5.32 5.15
C VAL A 87 1.31 5.44 5.51
N VAL A 88 1.72 4.93 6.67
CA VAL A 88 3.13 4.97 7.12
C VAL A 88 4.05 4.21 6.16
N LEU A 89 3.64 3.04 5.67
CA LEU A 89 4.43 2.26 4.72
C LEU A 89 4.53 2.94 3.35
N LYS A 90 3.45 3.61 2.91
CA LYS A 90 3.45 4.40 1.68
C LYS A 90 4.40 5.59 1.81
N ASP A 91 4.29 6.36 2.90
CA ASP A 91 5.14 7.51 3.15
C ASP A 91 6.61 7.11 3.32
N ALA A 92 6.89 6.00 4.00
CA ALA A 92 8.24 5.45 4.13
C ALA A 92 8.81 5.02 2.77
N ASN A 93 8.02 4.37 1.92
CA ASN A 93 8.45 3.99 0.58
C ASN A 93 8.71 5.21 -0.31
N GLU A 94 7.85 6.23 -0.27
CA GLU A 94 8.08 7.49 -0.97
C GLU A 94 9.30 8.24 -0.43
N HIS A 95 9.49 8.25 0.89
CA HIS A 95 10.65 8.87 1.52
C HIS A 95 11.94 8.13 1.17
N MET A 96 11.96 6.80 1.11
CA MET A 96 13.13 6.03 0.64
C MET A 96 13.48 6.32 -0.82
N GLN A 97 12.48 6.53 -1.67
CA GLN A 97 12.69 6.94 -3.07
C GLN A 97 13.20 8.38 -3.18
N LYS A 98 12.73 9.28 -2.31
CA LYS A 98 13.09 10.71 -2.31
C LYS A 98 14.40 11.02 -1.56
N THR A 99 14.77 10.24 -0.54
CA THR A 99 16.03 10.42 0.24
C THR A 99 17.26 9.99 -0.53
N SER A 100 17.10 9.19 -1.59
CA SER A 100 18.17 8.99 -2.57
C SER A 100 18.43 10.23 -3.44
N ALA A 101 17.56 11.25 -3.37
CA ALA A 101 17.66 12.44 -4.20
C ALA A 101 18.02 13.73 -3.43
N LEU A 102 17.56 13.98 -2.19
CA LEU A 102 17.80 15.27 -1.52
C LEU A 102 17.81 15.17 0.02
N GLN A 103 18.87 15.71 0.64
CA GLN A 103 18.92 16.12 2.07
C GLN A 103 18.32 17.53 2.21
N GLU A 104 17.48 17.78 3.23
CA GLU A 104 17.57 18.92 4.17
C GLU A 104 16.29 19.15 5.03
N ASP A 105 16.54 19.73 6.20
CA ASP A 105 15.81 19.68 7.49
C ASP A 105 14.63 20.66 7.69
N ASN A 106 13.90 21.08 6.65
CA ASN A 106 12.70 21.95 6.83
C ASN A 106 11.39 21.23 6.46
N SER A 107 11.35 19.92 6.69
CA SER A 107 10.65 18.98 5.81
C SER A 107 9.18 18.70 6.11
N GLY A 108 8.61 19.05 7.28
CA GLY A 108 7.25 18.60 7.65
C GLY A 108 6.12 19.18 6.80
N ALA A 109 5.98 20.50 6.78
CA ALA A 109 4.93 21.18 6.01
C ALA A 109 5.18 21.11 4.49
N LEU A 110 6.45 21.22 4.07
CA LEU A 110 6.82 21.04 2.66
C LEU A 110 6.59 19.60 2.20
N ALA A 111 6.89 18.58 3.01
CA ALA A 111 6.56 17.20 2.68
C ALA A 111 5.05 16.99 2.61
N ALA A 112 4.26 17.59 3.50
CA ALA A 112 2.80 17.52 3.42
C ALA A 112 2.26 18.13 2.12
N ILE A 113 2.75 19.31 1.72
CA ILE A 113 2.37 19.96 0.46
C ILE A 113 2.84 19.15 -0.75
N MET A 114 4.05 18.59 -0.71
CA MET A 114 4.55 17.72 -1.77
C MET A 114 3.76 16.42 -1.88
N ALA A 115 3.40 15.79 -0.75
CA ALA A 115 2.56 14.61 -0.72
C ALA A 115 1.14 14.90 -1.25
N GLU A 116 0.57 16.06 -0.92
CA GLU A 116 -0.70 16.51 -1.47
C GLU A 116 -0.60 16.73 -2.99
N ARG A 117 0.45 17.42 -3.46
CA ARG A 117 0.72 17.59 -4.89
C ARG A 117 0.84 16.24 -5.61
N ASP A 118 1.59 15.31 -5.05
CA ASP A 118 1.80 13.98 -5.62
C ASP A 118 0.49 13.16 -5.64
N ALA A 119 -0.34 13.29 -4.60
CA ALA A 119 -1.67 12.71 -4.56
C ALA A 119 -2.60 13.30 -5.64
N VAL A 120 -2.58 14.62 -5.82
CA VAL A 120 -3.34 15.32 -6.88
C VAL A 120 -2.86 14.90 -8.26
N GLN A 121 -1.54 14.79 -8.47
CA GLN A 121 -0.99 14.32 -9.74
C GLN A 121 -1.39 12.88 -10.03
N THR A 122 -1.28 11.99 -9.04
CA THR A 122 -1.70 10.59 -9.15
C THR A 122 -3.19 10.49 -9.49
N LEU A 123 -4.02 11.32 -8.85
CA LEU A 123 -5.44 11.38 -9.14
C LEU A 123 -5.70 11.87 -10.57
N HIS A 124 -5.00 12.91 -11.02
CA HIS A 124 -5.11 13.43 -12.38
C HIS A 124 -4.74 12.37 -13.43
N GLU A 125 -3.63 11.66 -13.22
CA GLU A 125 -3.19 10.57 -14.11
C GLU A 125 -4.23 9.44 -14.18
N ARG A 126 -4.78 9.03 -13.04
CA ARG A 126 -5.85 8.02 -12.99
C ARG A 126 -7.14 8.47 -13.68
N ILE A 127 -7.56 9.72 -13.49
CA ILE A 127 -8.74 10.28 -14.18
C ILE A 127 -8.49 10.30 -15.69
N ARG A 128 -7.29 10.69 -16.12
CA ARG A 128 -6.90 10.69 -17.54
C ARG A 128 -6.95 9.28 -18.13
N GLU A 129 -6.47 8.28 -17.40
CA GLU A 129 -6.51 6.88 -17.81
C GLU A 129 -7.96 6.35 -17.92
N ILE A 130 -8.80 6.65 -16.92
CA ILE A 130 -10.23 6.29 -16.92
C ILE A 130 -10.94 6.93 -18.11
N LYS A 131 -10.71 8.22 -18.36
CA LYS A 131 -11.26 8.91 -19.53
C LYS A 131 -10.81 8.25 -20.83
N GLY A 132 -9.51 7.97 -20.95
CA GLY A 132 -8.94 7.29 -22.11
C GLY A 132 -9.57 5.90 -22.33
N TYR A 133 -9.81 5.15 -21.26
CA TYR A 133 -10.53 3.88 -21.33
C TYR A 133 -11.95 4.05 -21.89
N VAL A 134 -12.72 5.00 -21.37
CA VAL A 134 -14.10 5.25 -21.82
C VAL A 134 -14.14 5.71 -23.28
N ASP A 135 -13.24 6.61 -23.68
CA ASP A 135 -13.11 7.05 -25.08
C ASP A 135 -12.75 5.87 -26.00
N GLN A 136 -11.80 5.03 -25.62
CA GLN A 136 -11.41 3.85 -26.40
C GLN A 136 -12.52 2.80 -26.52
N VAL A 137 -13.32 2.59 -25.47
CA VAL A 137 -14.48 1.69 -25.52
C VAL A 137 -15.57 2.28 -26.42
N ARG A 138 -15.83 3.59 -26.33
CA ARG A 138 -16.78 4.29 -27.22
C ARG A 138 -16.37 4.17 -28.68
N ASP A 139 -15.08 4.33 -28.95
CA ASP A 139 -14.52 4.31 -30.31
C ASP A 139 -14.29 2.86 -30.82
N GLY A 140 -14.65 1.84 -30.01
CA GLY A 140 -14.57 0.42 -30.37
C GLY A 140 -13.16 -0.17 -30.39
N THR A 141 -12.16 0.56 -29.89
CA THR A 141 -10.74 0.16 -29.90
C THR A 141 -10.34 -0.69 -28.69
N ARG A 142 -11.17 -0.72 -27.64
CA ARG A 142 -10.95 -1.54 -26.43
C ARG A 142 -12.21 -2.34 -26.09
N PRO A 143 -12.08 -3.59 -25.59
CA PRO A 143 -13.24 -4.40 -25.24
C PRO A 143 -14.11 -3.74 -24.17
N HIS A 144 -15.42 -3.79 -24.40
CA HIS A 144 -16.42 -3.32 -23.46
C HIS A 144 -16.46 -4.22 -22.22
N ASN A 145 -16.27 -3.65 -21.03
CA ASN A 145 -16.40 -4.36 -19.76
C ASN A 145 -17.41 -3.62 -18.86
N ASP A 146 -18.58 -4.24 -18.70
CA ASP A 146 -19.73 -3.70 -17.97
C ASP A 146 -19.42 -3.43 -16.50
N GLU A 147 -18.58 -4.27 -15.87
CA GLU A 147 -18.22 -4.12 -14.46
C GLU A 147 -17.38 -2.85 -14.25
N ILE A 148 -16.39 -2.62 -15.11
CA ILE A 148 -15.52 -1.45 -15.04
C ILE A 148 -16.33 -0.18 -15.31
N LEU A 149 -17.16 -0.17 -16.35
CA LEU A 149 -17.99 0.99 -16.69
C LEU A 149 -19.01 1.30 -15.60
N ARG A 150 -19.63 0.29 -14.99
CA ARG A 150 -20.54 0.47 -13.86
C ARG A 150 -19.84 1.07 -12.64
N ARG A 151 -18.62 0.61 -12.34
CA ARG A 151 -17.82 1.17 -11.22
C ARG A 151 -17.42 2.62 -11.48
N ILE A 152 -17.05 2.96 -12.71
CA ILE A 152 -16.75 4.35 -13.11
C ILE A 152 -18.01 5.22 -12.96
N ALA A 153 -19.15 4.76 -13.48
CA ALA A 153 -20.42 5.50 -13.38
C ALA A 153 -20.83 5.73 -11.91
N ALA A 154 -20.69 4.71 -11.05
CA ALA A 154 -20.94 4.84 -9.62
C ALA A 154 -19.97 5.82 -8.93
N ALA A 155 -18.69 5.81 -9.29
CA ALA A 155 -17.70 6.75 -8.74
C ALA A 155 -18.02 8.21 -9.11
N VAL A 156 -18.45 8.47 -10.35
CA VAL A 156 -18.87 9.81 -10.80
C VAL A 156 -20.17 10.23 -10.12
N ALA A 157 -21.15 9.33 -10.01
CA ALA A 157 -22.42 9.64 -9.34
C ALA A 157 -22.26 9.96 -7.84
N ASN A 158 -21.31 9.29 -7.17
CA ASN A 158 -21.02 9.50 -5.76
C ASN A 158 -20.24 10.78 -5.45
N GLN A 159 -19.72 11.51 -6.46
CA GLN A 159 -19.03 12.78 -6.21
C GLN A 159 -19.95 13.89 -5.72
N GLY A 160 -21.27 13.70 -5.75
CA GLY A 160 -22.24 14.68 -5.29
C GLY A 160 -22.23 15.92 -6.20
N TYR A 161 -23.36 16.19 -6.85
CA TYR A 161 -23.60 17.54 -7.40
C TYR A 161 -23.87 18.49 -6.21
N GLU A 162 -22.85 18.83 -5.43
CA GLU A 162 -22.92 20.04 -4.63
C GLU A 162 -22.71 21.21 -5.58
N GLU A 163 -23.76 22.01 -5.75
CA GLU A 163 -23.77 23.16 -6.63
C GLU A 163 -22.49 24.00 -6.49
N ALA A 164 -21.75 24.12 -7.60
CA ALA A 164 -20.67 25.09 -7.76
C ALA A 164 -21.12 26.56 -7.56
N SER A 165 -22.40 26.82 -7.26
CA SER A 165 -22.96 28.13 -6.92
C SER A 165 -22.48 28.66 -5.56
N LYS A 166 -21.99 27.80 -4.65
CA LYS A 166 -21.52 28.22 -3.31
C LYS A 166 -20.05 28.64 -3.25
N TYR A 167 -19.24 28.26 -4.23
CA TYR A 167 -17.85 28.71 -4.30
C TYR A 167 -17.78 30.00 -5.12
N LYS A 168 -18.22 31.11 -4.51
CA LYS A 168 -17.76 32.43 -4.95
C LYS A 168 -16.25 32.45 -4.75
N VAL A 169 -15.51 32.35 -5.85
CA VAL A 169 -14.14 32.84 -5.96
C VAL A 169 -14.18 34.27 -5.40
N ARG A 170 -13.68 34.48 -4.18
CA ARG A 170 -13.32 35.82 -3.75
C ARG A 170 -12.24 36.25 -4.74
N GLU A 171 -12.61 37.18 -5.62
CA GLU A 171 -11.70 37.84 -6.55
C GLU A 171 -10.37 38.12 -5.83
N ILE A 172 -9.30 37.55 -6.38
CA ILE A 172 -7.91 37.80 -5.98
C ILE A 172 -7.47 39.22 -6.43
N ASP A 173 -8.39 40.03 -6.97
CA ASP A 173 -8.10 41.39 -7.44
C ASP A 173 -7.82 42.38 -6.31
N ALA A 174 -8.14 42.07 -5.05
CA ALA A 174 -7.86 42.95 -3.92
C ALA A 174 -6.42 42.83 -3.35
N VAL A 175 -5.69 41.75 -3.65
CA VAL A 175 -4.33 41.55 -3.10
C VAL A 175 -3.24 42.07 -4.03
N ILE A 176 -3.50 42.13 -5.34
CA ILE A 176 -2.51 42.60 -6.33
C ILE A 176 -2.46 44.14 -6.40
N SER A 177 -3.56 44.86 -6.15
CA SER A 177 -3.54 46.33 -6.15
C SER A 177 -2.83 46.98 -4.95
N ASN A 178 -2.59 46.27 -3.85
CA ASN A 178 -1.96 46.84 -2.65
C ASN A 178 -0.44 46.62 -2.55
N ASN A 179 0.19 45.87 -3.48
CA ASN A 179 1.60 45.47 -3.35
C ASN A 179 2.53 45.95 -4.47
N ILE A 180 2.08 46.84 -5.36
CA ILE A 180 2.92 47.45 -6.43
C ILE A 180 3.00 48.98 -6.24
N GLY A 181 2.80 49.47 -5.02
CA GLY A 181 2.55 50.87 -4.74
C GLY A 181 3.64 51.63 -3.97
N TYR A 182 4.84 51.10 -3.70
CA TYR A 182 5.92 51.90 -3.10
C TYR A 182 7.30 51.33 -3.47
N HIS A 183 7.93 51.91 -4.49
CA HIS A 183 9.38 52.16 -4.58
C HIS A 183 9.68 52.89 -5.89
N LEU A 184 9.53 54.22 -5.85
CA LEU A 184 10.34 55.17 -6.62
C LEU A 184 10.79 56.26 -5.63
#